data_AF-A0A2S5G9B4-F1
#
_entry.id   AF-A0A2S5G9B4-F1
#
_cell.length_a   1.000
_cell.length_b   1.000
_cell.length_c   1.000
_cell.angle_alpha   90.00
_cell.angle_beta   90.00
_cell.angle_gamma   90.00
#
_symmetry.space_group_name_H-M   'P 1'
#
loop_
_entity.id
_entity.type
_entity.pdbx_description
1 polymer ?
#
loop_
_entity_poly.entity_id
_entity_poly.type
_entity_poly.pdbx_seq_one_letter_code
_entity_poly.pdbx_strand_id
1 'polypeptide(L)'
;MTAQDYHFSIRYKDFEYSVTGDEAFITRHEEVASSYLNKLMSEKQTAQATAKPSFPTANAPITPTYTEPKHTEETKKAASSDIDSEQKNDIQAFLEELPIGSEWQYTLAMAYYLFKHRQQQAFTAKSIRKQFRDARHNVPNNIHLSIHTCVKKGYLHESGLLDLQKNYEITEAGIQYVNELVTNKAFPESKPTTGRSRSDRREKLLAFSLDELNLEHNPNPQTLERLEDQALSILYIYKRELDFMYLSAQDVYDILTELFSLSHSPKAVQIALSRSRPRVEKIKVDGQMNYQLTPNGNEYMEKLLESQYHEE
;
A
#
# COMPACT_ATOMS: atom_id res chain seq x y z
N MET A 1 -13.34 12.59 42.98
CA MET A 1 -12.01 12.04 42.65
C MET A 1 -11.98 11.83 41.15
N THR A 2 -11.22 12.63 40.42
CA THR A 2 -11.09 12.54 38.95
C THR A 2 -10.22 11.34 38.62
N ALA A 3 -10.77 10.34 37.94
CA ALA A 3 -9.99 9.23 37.41
C ALA A 3 -8.95 9.78 36.43
N GLN A 4 -7.67 9.59 36.72
CA GLN A 4 -6.58 9.93 35.80
C GLN A 4 -6.39 8.74 34.87
N ASP A 5 -6.73 8.92 33.60
CA ASP A 5 -6.44 7.95 32.55
C ASP A 5 -4.95 8.03 32.19
N TYR A 6 -4.25 6.91 32.28
CA TYR A 6 -2.85 6.77 31.92
C TYR A 6 -2.74 6.22 30.51
N HIS A 7 -1.74 6.69 29.76
CA HIS A 7 -1.44 6.22 28.41
C HIS A 7 -0.06 5.55 28.39
N PHE A 8 0.00 4.33 27.86
CA PHE A 8 1.22 3.56 27.70
C PHE A 8 1.43 3.21 26.23
N SER A 9 2.60 3.53 25.70
CA SER A 9 2.96 3.22 24.31
C SER A 9 4.41 2.75 24.20
N ILE A 10 4.61 1.61 23.55
CA ILE A 10 5.91 1.04 23.24
C ILE A 10 6.03 0.87 21.72
N ARG A 11 7.16 1.32 21.16
CA ARG A 11 7.50 1.10 19.74
C ARG A 11 8.92 0.56 19.63
N TYR A 12 9.06 -0.63 19.05
CA TYR A 12 10.34 -1.26 18.77
C TYR A 12 10.33 -1.94 17.39
N LYS A 13 11.09 -1.39 16.43
CA LYS A 13 11.10 -1.85 15.03
C LYS A 13 9.68 -1.92 14.46
N ASP A 14 9.21 -3.12 14.12
CA ASP A 14 7.89 -3.39 13.56
C ASP A 14 6.82 -3.68 14.64
N PHE A 15 7.20 -3.68 15.93
CA PHE A 15 6.28 -3.86 17.04
C PHE A 15 5.83 -2.50 17.57
N GLU A 16 4.52 -2.28 17.56
CA GLU A 16 3.86 -1.12 18.16
C GLU A 16 2.74 -1.62 19.09
N TYR A 17 2.76 -1.13 20.33
CA TYR A 17 1.77 -1.47 21.35
C TYR A 17 1.38 -0.23 22.10
N SER A 18 0.09 0.11 22.11
CA SER A 18 -0.42 1.29 22.78
C SER A 18 -1.74 0.97 23.49
N VAL A 19 -1.84 1.35 24.76
CA VAL A 19 -3.06 1.19 25.57
C VAL A 19 -3.30 2.41 26.45
N THR A 20 -4.56 2.63 26.82
CA THR A 20 -5.01 3.70 27.72
C THR A 20 -5.91 3.09 28.78
N GLY A 21 -5.75 3.50 30.03
CA GLY A 21 -6.63 3.08 31.12
C GLY A 21 -6.07 3.43 32.50
N ASP A 22 -6.68 2.85 33.52
CA ASP A 22 -6.30 3.07 34.91
C ASP A 22 -4.87 2.58 35.20
N GLU A 23 -4.25 3.09 36.27
CA GLU A 23 -2.88 2.72 36.66
C GLU A 23 -2.67 1.20 36.76
N ALA A 24 -3.61 0.49 37.41
CA ALA A 24 -3.57 -0.96 37.54
C ALA A 24 -3.73 -1.70 36.19
N PHE A 25 -4.42 -1.09 35.22
CA PHE A 25 -4.58 -1.61 33.88
C PHE A 25 -3.28 -1.45 33.08
N ILE A 26 -2.62 -0.30 33.20
CA ILE A 26 -1.34 -0.01 32.56
C ILE A 26 -0.23 -0.93 33.07
N THR A 27 -0.10 -1.13 34.39
CA THR A 27 0.95 -2.00 34.95
C THR A 27 0.87 -3.43 34.42
N ARG A 28 -0.35 -3.98 34.25
CA ARG A 28 -0.54 -5.32 33.65
C ARG A 28 -0.12 -5.35 32.18
N HIS A 29 -0.43 -4.31 31.43
CA HIS A 29 -0.12 -4.25 30.00
C HIS A 29 1.37 -3.97 29.76
N GLU A 30 2.05 -3.34 30.71
CA GLU A 30 3.51 -3.16 30.71
C GLU A 30 4.26 -4.48 30.84
N GLU A 31 3.84 -5.38 31.75
CA GLU A 31 4.43 -6.72 31.89
C GLU A 31 4.22 -7.55 30.62
N VAL A 32 3.03 -7.48 30.03
CA VAL A 32 2.71 -8.18 28.77
C VAL A 32 3.60 -7.66 27.63
N ALA A 33 3.67 -6.34 27.44
CA ALA A 33 4.50 -5.75 26.39
C ALA A 33 6.00 -6.07 26.58
N SER A 34 6.49 -6.06 27.82
CA SER A 34 7.87 -6.42 28.15
C SER A 34 8.18 -7.90 27.87
N SER A 35 7.25 -8.81 28.18
CA SER A 35 7.40 -10.24 27.88
C SER A 35 7.49 -10.50 26.36
N TYR A 36 6.67 -9.81 25.57
CA TYR A 36 6.69 -9.91 24.11
C TYR A 36 7.97 -9.33 23.51
N LEU A 37 8.44 -8.18 24.02
CA LEU A 37 9.73 -7.61 23.61
C LEU A 37 10.90 -8.54 23.95
N ASN A 38 10.93 -9.13 25.15
CA ASN A 38 11.98 -10.07 25.54
C ASN A 38 11.97 -11.34 24.67
N LYS A 39 10.78 -11.81 24.25
CA LYS A 39 10.67 -12.92 23.30
C LYS A 39 11.22 -12.54 21.92
N LEU A 40 10.86 -11.37 21.40
CA LEU A 40 11.40 -10.85 20.12
C LEU A 40 12.93 -10.64 20.15
N MET A 41 13.47 -10.28 21.32
CA MET A 41 14.91 -10.10 21.51
C MET A 41 15.66 -11.44 21.66
N SER A 42 15.05 -12.43 22.31
CA SER A 42 15.65 -13.76 22.50
C SER A 42 15.58 -14.65 21.25
N GLU A 43 14.52 -14.56 20.44
CA GLU A 43 14.44 -15.22 19.12
C GLU A 43 15.55 -14.77 18.15
N LYS A 44 16.11 -13.58 18.34
CA LYS A 44 17.29 -13.12 17.57
C LYS A 44 18.62 -13.69 18.04
N GLN A 45 18.75 -14.05 19.32
CA GLN A 45 19.99 -14.65 19.83
C GLN A 45 20.17 -16.09 19.32
N THR A 46 19.08 -16.84 19.11
CA THR A 46 19.14 -18.17 18.48
C THR A 46 19.35 -18.10 16.97
N ALA A 47 18.84 -17.07 16.28
CA ALA A 47 19.05 -16.87 14.84
C ALA A 47 20.47 -16.33 14.47
N GLN A 48 21.26 -15.85 15.42
CA GLN A 48 22.62 -15.36 15.21
C GLN A 48 23.73 -16.35 15.65
N ALA A 49 23.37 -17.53 16.18
CA ALA A 49 24.35 -18.52 16.65
C ALA A 49 25.07 -19.30 15.52
N THR A 50 24.75 -19.08 14.24
CA THR A 50 25.36 -19.78 13.09
C THR A 50 26.21 -18.90 12.17
N ALA A 51 26.70 -17.74 12.65
CA ALA A 51 27.70 -16.97 11.90
C ALA A 51 28.65 -16.23 12.85
N LYS A 52 29.75 -16.88 13.24
CA LYS A 52 30.92 -16.19 13.80
C LYS A 52 31.66 -15.46 12.70
N PRO A 53 32.04 -14.19 12.94
CA PRO A 53 33.45 -13.84 12.81
C PRO A 53 34.02 -13.33 14.14
N SER A 54 35.25 -13.78 14.41
CA SER A 54 36.11 -13.39 15.54
C SER A 54 36.88 -12.12 15.20
N PHE A 55 37.03 -11.17 16.13
CA PHE A 55 38.20 -10.28 16.29
C PHE A 55 38.23 -9.65 17.70
N PRO A 56 39.38 -9.12 18.17
CA PRO A 56 39.96 -9.44 19.47
C PRO A 56 39.60 -8.49 20.62
N THR A 57 39.69 -9.07 21.81
CA THR A 57 39.50 -8.50 23.14
C THR A 57 40.52 -7.41 23.48
N ALA A 58 40.04 -6.27 24.00
CA ALA A 58 40.81 -5.43 24.91
C ALA A 58 39.87 -4.87 25.99
N ASN A 59 40.13 -5.28 27.23
CA ASN A 59 39.49 -4.83 28.46
C ASN A 59 39.88 -3.37 28.77
N ALA A 60 38.91 -2.50 29.08
CA ALA A 60 39.08 -1.46 30.09
C ALA A 60 37.72 -0.92 30.57
N PRO A 61 37.60 -0.52 31.86
CA PRO A 61 36.34 -0.41 32.58
C PRO A 61 35.64 0.96 32.44
N ILE A 62 34.33 0.88 32.64
CA ILE A 62 33.34 1.95 32.62
C ILE A 62 33.53 2.85 33.85
N THR A 63 33.60 4.17 33.66
CA THR A 63 33.45 5.18 34.72
C THR A 63 32.27 6.10 34.37
N PRO A 64 31.36 6.42 35.31
CA PRO A 64 30.25 7.32 35.06
C PRO A 64 30.60 8.73 35.55
N THR A 65 30.78 9.68 34.64
CA THR A 65 30.85 11.10 34.99
C THR A 65 30.56 11.92 33.73
N TYR A 66 29.37 12.52 33.64
CA TYR A 66 29.27 13.97 33.44
C TYR A 66 27.82 14.46 33.59
N THR A 67 27.72 15.51 34.36
CA THR A 67 26.54 16.26 34.78
C THR A 67 26.20 17.30 33.71
N GLU A 68 24.92 17.47 33.37
CA GLU A 68 24.44 18.61 32.59
C GLU A 68 24.74 19.93 33.32
N PRO A 69 25.21 20.98 32.61
CA PRO A 69 24.91 22.35 32.97
C PRO A 69 23.78 22.90 32.09
N LYS A 70 22.70 23.28 32.77
CA LYS A 70 21.68 24.21 32.26
C LYS A 70 22.35 25.51 31.82
N HIS A 71 22.11 25.92 30.59
CA HIS A 71 22.10 27.33 30.23
C HIS A 71 20.74 27.68 29.64
N THR A 72 19.99 28.44 30.44
CA THR A 72 18.85 29.25 30.03
C THR A 72 19.38 30.56 29.43
N GLU A 73 18.48 31.26 28.73
CA GLU A 73 18.62 32.57 28.07
C GLU A 73 19.07 32.50 26.60
N GLU A 74 18.45 33.18 25.64
CA GLU A 74 17.19 33.92 25.57
C GLU A 74 16.93 34.20 24.08
N THR A 75 15.67 34.43 23.79
CA THR A 75 15.10 34.95 22.54
C THR A 75 15.95 35.94 21.75
N LYS A 76 16.14 35.64 20.46
CA LYS A 76 16.18 36.66 19.39
C LYS A 76 15.23 36.27 18.26
N LYS A 77 14.02 36.84 18.34
CA LYS A 77 13.17 37.12 17.17
C LYS A 77 13.89 38.18 16.33
N ALA A 78 14.30 37.82 15.12
CA ALA A 78 14.53 38.77 14.05
C ALA A 78 13.99 38.17 12.77
N ALA A 79 13.03 38.89 12.20
CA ALA A 79 12.35 38.57 10.97
C ALA A 79 13.32 38.48 9.79
N SER A 80 13.15 37.45 8.97
CA SER A 80 13.42 37.50 7.53
C SER A 80 12.32 36.70 6.85
N SER A 81 11.14 37.33 6.79
CA SER A 81 9.91 36.81 6.21
C SER A 81 9.74 37.21 4.74
N ASP A 82 10.82 37.38 3.96
CA ASP A 82 10.73 37.91 2.59
C ASP A 82 11.67 37.24 1.57
N ILE A 83 12.02 35.97 1.74
CA ILE A 83 12.66 35.15 0.67
C ILE A 83 11.83 33.90 0.32
N ASP A 84 10.79 33.60 1.11
CA ASP A 84 10.15 32.29 1.13
C ASP A 84 8.76 32.27 0.44
N SER A 85 8.34 33.39 -0.15
CA SER A 85 7.04 33.55 -0.83
C SER A 85 7.13 33.37 -2.35
N GLU A 86 8.27 33.70 -2.97
CA GLU A 86 8.46 33.50 -4.41
C GLU A 86 8.75 32.02 -4.75
N GLN A 87 9.52 31.31 -3.93
CA GLN A 87 9.82 29.88 -4.15
C GLN A 87 8.62 28.95 -3.92
N LYS A 88 7.65 29.36 -3.09
CA LYS A 88 6.43 28.57 -2.82
C LYS A 88 5.46 28.59 -3.98
N ASN A 89 5.47 29.66 -4.78
CA ASN A 89 4.63 29.78 -5.97
C ASN A 89 5.18 28.98 -7.16
N ASP A 90 6.47 28.67 -7.19
CA ASP A 90 7.10 27.97 -8.31
C ASP A 90 6.86 26.44 -8.29
N ILE A 91 6.86 25.79 -7.11
CA ILE A 91 6.62 24.34 -7.02
C ILE A 91 5.18 23.98 -7.35
N GLN A 92 4.23 24.78 -6.83
CA GLN A 92 2.82 24.54 -7.07
C GLN A 92 2.49 24.76 -8.55
N ALA A 93 2.98 25.85 -9.15
CA ALA A 93 2.87 26.09 -10.59
C ALA A 93 3.51 24.95 -11.40
N PHE A 94 4.71 24.49 -11.02
CA PHE A 94 5.38 23.36 -11.65
C PHE A 94 4.50 22.09 -11.61
N LEU A 95 3.93 21.74 -10.46
CA LEU A 95 3.06 20.56 -10.36
C LEU A 95 1.74 20.69 -11.12
N GLU A 96 1.14 21.88 -11.15
CA GLU A 96 -0.11 22.16 -11.87
C GLU A 96 0.10 22.16 -13.39
N GLU A 97 1.32 22.49 -13.86
CA GLU A 97 1.68 22.44 -15.28
C GLU A 97 2.00 21.02 -15.80
N LEU A 98 2.32 20.06 -14.92
CA LEU A 98 2.62 18.69 -15.35
C LEU A 98 1.32 17.85 -15.45
N PRO A 99 1.14 17.07 -16.53
CA PRO A 99 0.01 16.14 -16.68
C PRO A 99 0.25 14.88 -15.83
N ILE A 100 0.10 15.01 -14.51
CA ILE A 100 0.37 13.94 -13.55
C ILE A 100 -0.93 13.21 -13.18
N GLY A 101 -1.00 11.90 -13.45
CA GLY A 101 -2.17 11.07 -13.16
C GLY A 101 -1.97 10.05 -12.03
N SER A 102 -0.76 9.93 -11.48
CA SER A 102 -0.41 8.89 -10.51
C SER A 102 0.45 9.42 -9.35
N GLU A 103 0.23 8.90 -8.13
CA GLU A 103 0.97 9.31 -6.93
C GLU A 103 2.50 9.15 -7.05
N TRP A 104 2.97 8.14 -7.80
CA TRP A 104 4.40 7.92 -8.02
C TRP A 104 5.02 8.97 -8.94
N GLN A 105 4.27 9.49 -9.91
CA GLN A 105 4.73 10.56 -10.81
C GLN A 105 4.86 11.88 -10.04
N TYR A 106 3.93 12.19 -9.14
CA TYR A 106 4.06 13.33 -8.22
C TYR A 106 5.32 13.19 -7.35
N THR A 107 5.58 11.98 -6.86
CA THR A 107 6.78 11.69 -6.06
C THR A 107 8.07 11.90 -6.87
N LEU A 108 8.08 11.53 -8.16
CA LEU A 108 9.20 11.75 -9.05
C LEU A 108 9.39 13.23 -9.41
N ALA A 109 8.32 13.98 -9.66
CA ALA A 109 8.39 15.42 -9.90
C ALA A 109 8.95 16.17 -8.67
N MET A 110 8.55 15.76 -7.46
CA MET A 110 9.09 16.28 -6.21
C MET A 110 10.59 16.00 -6.04
N ALA A 111 11.01 14.77 -6.38
CA ALA A 111 12.42 14.39 -6.37
C ALA A 111 13.24 15.22 -7.38
N TYR A 112 12.72 15.42 -8.59
CA TYR A 112 13.34 16.26 -9.61
C TYR A 112 13.47 17.72 -9.15
N TYR A 113 12.44 18.28 -8.52
CA TYR A 113 12.48 19.63 -7.99
C TYR A 113 13.57 19.79 -6.92
N LEU A 114 13.68 18.84 -6.00
CA LEU A 114 14.74 18.82 -4.98
C LEU A 114 16.15 18.77 -5.60
N PHE A 115 16.31 17.98 -6.67
CA PHE A 115 17.56 17.88 -7.40
C PHE A 115 17.93 19.20 -8.10
N LYS A 116 16.99 19.80 -8.84
CA LYS A 116 17.25 20.97 -9.69
C LYS A 116 17.31 22.29 -8.91
N HIS A 117 16.38 22.53 -7.99
CA HIS A 117 16.25 23.82 -7.29
C HIS A 117 16.96 23.86 -5.95
N ARG A 118 17.12 22.72 -5.26
CA ARG A 118 17.83 22.65 -3.97
C ARG A 118 19.23 22.05 -4.05
N GLN A 119 19.70 21.71 -5.27
CA GLN A 119 20.99 21.07 -5.54
C GLN A 119 21.25 19.84 -4.65
N GLN A 120 20.19 19.20 -4.18
CA GLN A 120 20.29 18.08 -3.28
C GLN A 120 20.35 16.80 -4.11
N GLN A 121 21.55 16.27 -4.31
CA GLN A 121 21.76 15.10 -5.16
C GLN A 121 21.04 13.86 -4.63
N ALA A 122 21.05 13.67 -3.31
CA ALA A 122 20.44 12.53 -2.64
C ALA A 122 19.38 12.95 -1.61
N PHE A 123 18.24 12.28 -1.59
CA PHE A 123 17.11 12.60 -0.74
C PHE A 123 16.49 11.37 -0.09
N THR A 124 15.90 11.57 1.09
CA THR A 124 15.20 10.53 1.84
C THR A 124 13.69 10.66 1.62
N ALA A 125 12.95 9.59 1.94
CA ALA A 125 11.49 9.62 1.95
C ALA A 125 10.92 10.74 2.86
N LYS A 126 11.65 11.08 3.93
CA LYS A 126 11.29 12.18 4.84
C LYS A 126 11.38 13.54 4.14
N SER A 127 12.44 13.76 3.35
CA SER A 127 12.65 15.00 2.59
C SER A 127 11.57 15.19 1.52
N ILE A 128 11.25 14.14 0.76
CA ILE A 128 10.16 14.19 -0.23
C ILE A 128 8.82 14.50 0.46
N ARG A 129 8.52 13.85 1.59
CA ARG A 129 7.30 14.11 2.37
C ARG A 129 7.23 15.54 2.90
N LYS A 130 8.37 16.14 3.26
CA LYS A 130 8.43 17.56 3.64
C LYS A 130 8.10 18.43 2.43
N GLN A 131 8.64 18.10 1.25
CA GLN A 131 8.40 18.86 0.03
C GLN A 131 6.92 18.86 -0.39
N PHE A 132 6.20 17.75 -0.24
CA PHE A 132 4.75 17.71 -0.44
C PHE A 132 3.99 18.69 0.47
N ARG A 133 4.39 18.79 1.74
CA ARG A 133 3.80 19.75 2.69
C ARG A 133 4.14 21.19 2.33
N ASP A 134 5.39 21.45 1.94
CA ASP A 134 5.84 22.77 1.51
C ASP A 134 5.07 23.23 0.25
N ALA A 135 4.75 22.29 -0.65
CA ALA A 135 3.98 22.52 -1.87
C ALA A 135 2.45 22.53 -1.68
N ARG A 136 1.95 22.39 -0.44
CA ARG A 136 0.51 22.28 -0.11
C ARG A 136 -0.24 21.19 -0.90
N HIS A 137 0.48 20.17 -1.36
CA HIS A 137 -0.09 19.06 -2.12
C HIS A 137 -0.33 17.85 -1.21
N ASN A 138 -1.35 17.06 -1.52
CA ASN A 138 -1.63 15.82 -0.78
C ASN A 138 -0.42 14.89 -0.85
N VAL A 139 0.04 14.46 0.33
CA VAL A 139 1.08 13.45 0.47
C VAL A 139 0.49 12.10 0.05
N PRO A 140 1.18 11.29 -0.76
CA PRO A 140 0.73 9.95 -1.10
C PRO A 140 0.43 9.11 0.15
N ASN A 141 -0.64 8.32 0.10
CA ASN A 141 -1.03 7.42 1.20
C ASN A 141 0.13 6.49 1.59
N ASN A 142 0.92 6.04 0.62
CA ASN A 142 2.13 5.26 0.83
C ASN A 142 3.31 5.80 0.01
N ILE A 143 4.00 6.81 0.55
CA ILE A 143 5.18 7.40 -0.10
C ILE A 143 6.29 6.37 -0.37
N HIS A 144 6.44 5.36 0.49
CA HIS A 144 7.47 4.33 0.31
C HIS A 144 7.18 3.45 -0.91
N LEU A 145 5.90 3.14 -1.15
CA LEU A 145 5.45 2.43 -2.35
C LEU A 145 5.70 3.27 -3.61
N SER A 146 5.41 4.57 -3.56
CA SER A 146 5.69 5.49 -4.67
C SER A 146 7.18 5.55 -5.01
N ILE A 147 8.04 5.72 -3.99
CA ILE A 147 9.50 5.72 -4.17
C ILE A 147 9.96 4.37 -4.74
N HIS A 148 9.50 3.26 -4.18
CA HIS A 148 9.85 1.92 -4.68
C HIS A 148 9.42 1.71 -6.13
N THR A 149 8.27 2.25 -6.53
CA THR A 149 7.78 2.20 -7.92
C THR A 149 8.70 2.99 -8.84
N CYS A 150 9.15 4.17 -8.43
CA CYS A 150 10.12 4.96 -9.19
C CYS A 150 11.49 4.25 -9.31
N VAL A 151 11.93 3.56 -8.26
CA VAL A 151 13.15 2.73 -8.31
C VAL A 151 13.00 1.56 -9.27
N LYS A 152 11.88 0.83 -9.19
CA LYS A 152 11.58 -0.30 -10.10
C LYS A 152 11.52 0.12 -11.56
N LYS A 153 11.02 1.32 -11.84
CA LYS A 153 10.96 1.91 -13.19
C LYS A 153 12.30 2.49 -13.67
N GLY A 154 13.33 2.53 -12.81
CA GLY A 154 14.65 3.04 -13.14
C GLY A 154 14.78 4.57 -13.09
N TYR A 155 13.79 5.28 -12.56
CA TYR A 155 13.82 6.74 -12.45
C TYR A 155 14.55 7.24 -11.20
N LEU A 156 14.59 6.41 -10.15
CA LEU A 156 15.35 6.64 -8.92
C LEU A 156 16.31 5.47 -8.65
N HIS A 157 17.41 5.74 -7.97
CA HIS A 157 18.35 4.72 -7.53
C HIS A 157 18.61 4.82 -6.01
N GLU A 158 18.82 3.69 -5.34
CA GLU A 158 19.19 3.66 -3.92
C GLU A 158 20.70 3.92 -3.79
N SER A 159 21.09 5.09 -3.25
CA SER A 159 22.51 5.47 -3.14
C SER A 159 23.14 5.20 -1.77
N GLY A 160 22.37 4.65 -0.81
CA GLY A 160 22.89 4.16 0.46
C GLY A 160 21.99 4.49 1.66
N LEU A 161 22.62 4.60 2.84
CA LEU A 161 21.97 4.95 4.09
C LEU A 161 22.52 6.28 4.60
N LEU A 162 21.63 7.24 4.85
CA LEU A 162 21.92 8.51 5.52
C LEU A 162 21.09 8.55 6.80
N ASP A 163 21.74 8.71 7.96
CA ASP A 163 21.06 8.76 9.27
C ASP A 163 20.10 7.56 9.51
N LEU A 164 20.58 6.34 9.21
CA LEU A 164 19.82 5.08 9.27
C LEU A 164 18.59 5.01 8.34
N GLN A 165 18.43 5.97 7.41
CA GLN A 165 17.36 6.00 6.43
C GLN A 165 17.89 5.75 5.02
N LYS A 166 17.12 5.02 4.21
CA LYS A 166 17.44 4.83 2.79
C LYS A 166 17.48 6.17 2.07
N ASN A 167 18.57 6.41 1.36
CA ASN A 167 18.81 7.58 0.54
C ASN A 167 18.63 7.21 -0.94
N TYR A 168 18.03 8.13 -1.70
CA TYR A 168 17.70 7.93 -3.11
C TYR A 168 18.24 9.08 -3.95
N GLU A 169 18.68 8.77 -5.15
CA GLU A 169 19.14 9.73 -6.15
C GLU A 169 18.29 9.61 -7.40
N ILE A 170 18.04 10.73 -8.06
CA ILE A 170 17.35 10.73 -9.35
C ILE A 170 18.32 10.28 -10.45
N THR A 171 17.88 9.37 -11.31
CA THR A 171 18.70 8.91 -12.44
C THR A 171 18.54 9.86 -13.63
N GLU A 172 19.47 9.77 -14.59
CA GLU A 172 19.36 10.52 -15.85
C GLU A 172 18.05 10.21 -16.60
N ALA A 173 17.59 8.95 -16.56
CA ALA A 173 16.29 8.55 -17.10
C ALA A 173 15.10 9.23 -16.37
N GLY A 174 15.19 9.40 -15.05
CA GLY A 174 14.18 10.14 -14.28
C GLY A 174 14.15 11.64 -14.61
N ILE A 175 15.32 12.24 -14.82
CA ILE A 175 15.47 13.63 -15.25
C ILE A 175 14.87 13.83 -16.64
N GLN A 176 15.21 12.96 -17.59
CA GLN A 176 14.68 13.00 -18.95
C GLN A 176 13.16 12.85 -18.96
N TYR A 177 12.61 11.91 -18.19
CA TYR A 177 11.17 11.70 -18.09
C TYR A 177 10.43 12.96 -17.62
N VAL A 178 10.92 13.64 -16.58
CA VAL A 178 10.28 14.88 -16.10
C VAL A 178 10.46 16.02 -17.10
N ASN A 179 11.62 16.14 -17.74
CA ASN A 179 11.86 17.15 -18.77
C ASN A 179 10.96 16.97 -20.00
N GLU A 180 10.73 15.73 -20.42
CA GLU A 180 9.81 15.39 -21.51
C GLU A 180 8.38 15.79 -21.17
N LEU A 181 7.94 15.57 -19.92
CA LEU A 181 6.62 15.99 -19.46
C LEU A 181 6.45 17.52 -19.42
N VAL A 182 7.52 18.26 -19.13
CA VAL A 182 7.50 19.74 -19.10
C VAL A 182 7.56 20.33 -20.52
N THR A 183 8.34 19.71 -21.41
CA THR A 183 8.58 20.21 -22.78
C THR A 183 7.44 19.86 -23.73
N ASN A 184 6.86 18.67 -23.59
CA ASN A 184 5.68 18.27 -24.32
C ASN A 184 4.42 18.68 -23.54
N LYS A 185 4.00 19.96 -23.68
CA LYS A 185 2.65 20.42 -23.25
C LYS A 185 1.52 19.74 -24.04
N ALA A 186 1.84 19.00 -25.10
CA ALA A 186 0.96 18.01 -25.69
C ALA A 186 1.29 16.68 -25.04
N PHE A 187 0.26 15.96 -24.57
CA PHE A 187 0.36 14.54 -24.24
C PHE A 187 1.43 13.88 -25.11
N PRO A 188 2.46 13.22 -24.56
CA PRO A 188 2.91 12.04 -25.26
C PRO A 188 1.64 11.21 -25.34
N GLU A 189 1.06 11.11 -26.55
CA GLU A 189 0.13 10.05 -26.87
C GLU A 189 0.76 8.83 -26.25
N SER A 190 0.12 8.39 -25.17
CA SER A 190 0.50 7.18 -24.52
C SER A 190 0.40 6.17 -25.65
N LYS A 191 1.56 5.66 -26.10
CA LYS A 191 1.60 4.35 -26.75
C LYS A 191 0.62 3.51 -25.94
N PRO A 192 -0.44 2.95 -26.53
CA PRO A 192 -1.66 2.60 -25.84
C PRO A 192 -1.34 1.53 -24.79
N THR A 193 -0.91 1.95 -23.62
CA THR A 193 -1.02 1.19 -22.41
C THR A 193 -2.49 1.24 -22.15
N THR A 194 -3.16 0.15 -22.49
CA THR A 194 -4.56 -0.17 -22.24
C THR A 194 -4.85 -0.14 -20.75
N GLY A 195 -4.68 1.02 -20.10
CA GLY A 195 -5.28 1.33 -18.83
C GLY A 195 -6.73 1.70 -19.11
N ARG A 196 -7.55 0.68 -19.43
CA ARG A 196 -9.00 0.84 -19.46
C ARG A 196 -9.39 1.45 -18.12
N SER A 197 -10.14 2.55 -18.15
CA SER A 197 -10.67 3.12 -16.92
C SER A 197 -11.43 2.02 -16.18
N ARG A 198 -11.35 2.01 -14.85
CA ARG A 198 -12.13 1.06 -14.03
C ARG A 198 -13.63 1.16 -14.36
N SER A 199 -14.10 2.33 -14.79
CA SER A 199 -15.46 2.52 -15.31
C SER A 199 -15.72 1.63 -16.53
N ASP A 200 -14.85 1.71 -17.55
CA ASP A 200 -14.98 0.91 -18.79
C ASP A 200 -14.99 -0.60 -18.53
N ARG A 201 -14.25 -1.07 -17.51
CA ARG A 201 -14.25 -2.50 -17.15
C ARG A 201 -15.55 -2.88 -16.44
N ARG A 202 -16.00 -2.09 -15.47
CA ARG A 202 -17.26 -2.34 -14.76
C ARG A 202 -18.46 -2.33 -15.72
N GLU A 203 -18.52 -1.33 -16.60
CA GLU A 203 -19.56 -1.24 -17.62
C GLU A 203 -19.58 -2.47 -18.53
N LYS A 204 -18.41 -2.97 -18.95
CA LYS A 204 -18.33 -4.23 -19.71
C LYS A 204 -18.83 -5.43 -18.93
N LEU A 205 -18.49 -5.54 -17.64
CA LEU A 205 -18.92 -6.68 -16.82
C LEU A 205 -20.42 -6.71 -16.57
N LEU A 206 -21.07 -5.53 -16.57
CA LEU A 206 -22.50 -5.36 -16.29
C LEU A 206 -23.35 -5.18 -17.55
N ALA A 207 -22.74 -5.07 -18.72
CA ALA A 207 -23.45 -4.91 -19.99
C ALA A 207 -24.21 -6.18 -20.43
N PHE A 208 -23.92 -7.32 -19.80
CA PHE A 208 -24.51 -8.61 -20.16
C PHE A 208 -25.85 -8.82 -19.46
N SER A 209 -26.81 -9.38 -20.21
CA SER A 209 -28.12 -9.73 -19.66
C SER A 209 -28.09 -11.08 -18.94
N LEU A 210 -29.06 -11.33 -18.04
CA LEU A 210 -29.15 -12.61 -17.32
C LEU A 210 -29.32 -13.81 -18.27
N ASP A 211 -29.94 -13.61 -19.43
CA ASP A 211 -30.12 -14.64 -20.45
C ASP A 211 -28.77 -15.07 -21.07
N GLU A 212 -27.82 -14.14 -21.21
CA GLU A 212 -26.47 -14.41 -21.72
C GLU A 212 -25.59 -15.16 -20.71
N LEU A 213 -25.98 -15.18 -19.43
CA LEU A 213 -25.29 -15.94 -18.38
C LEU A 213 -25.67 -17.42 -18.37
N ASN A 214 -26.65 -17.82 -19.20
CA ASN A 214 -27.08 -19.20 -19.43
C ASN A 214 -27.21 -19.98 -18.11
N LEU A 215 -28.06 -19.48 -17.20
CA LEU A 215 -28.26 -20.03 -15.86
C LEU A 215 -28.89 -21.44 -15.86
N GLU A 216 -29.34 -21.92 -17.01
CA GLU A 216 -29.70 -23.34 -17.17
C GLU A 216 -28.43 -24.20 -17.15
N HIS A 217 -27.36 -23.82 -17.85
CA HIS A 217 -26.14 -24.63 -17.91
C HIS A 217 -25.06 -24.23 -16.90
N ASN A 218 -25.39 -23.33 -15.97
CA ASN A 218 -24.47 -22.77 -14.99
C ASN A 218 -25.12 -22.64 -13.60
N PRO A 219 -24.35 -22.78 -12.51
CA PRO A 219 -24.89 -22.71 -11.16
C PRO A 219 -25.45 -21.32 -10.85
N ASN A 220 -26.75 -21.24 -10.55
CA ASN A 220 -27.41 -19.96 -10.29
C ASN A 220 -26.97 -19.40 -8.93
N PRO A 221 -26.32 -18.21 -8.87
CA PRO A 221 -25.90 -17.61 -7.60
C PRO A 221 -27.06 -17.33 -6.62
N GLN A 222 -28.29 -17.13 -7.08
CA GLN A 222 -29.42 -16.81 -6.21
C GLN A 222 -29.94 -18.01 -5.42
N THR A 223 -29.73 -19.23 -5.91
CA THR A 223 -30.19 -20.45 -5.25
C THR A 223 -29.14 -21.04 -4.31
N LEU A 224 -27.92 -20.49 -4.28
CA LEU A 224 -26.83 -20.94 -3.41
C LEU A 224 -26.93 -20.27 -2.04
N GLU A 225 -26.87 -21.05 -0.97
CA GLU A 225 -26.92 -20.50 0.40
C GLU A 225 -25.63 -19.80 0.82
N ARG A 226 -24.49 -20.38 0.41
CA ARG A 226 -23.18 -19.94 0.89
C ARG A 226 -22.63 -18.85 -0.01
N LEU A 227 -22.24 -17.73 0.58
CA LEU A 227 -21.56 -16.65 -0.15
C LEU A 227 -20.29 -17.13 -0.87
N GLU A 228 -19.58 -18.13 -0.33
CA GLU A 228 -18.45 -18.72 -1.03
C GLU A 228 -18.86 -19.34 -2.36
N ASP A 229 -19.95 -20.10 -2.38
CA ASP A 229 -20.44 -20.78 -3.58
C ASP A 229 -21.05 -19.76 -4.55
N GLN A 230 -21.76 -18.74 -4.05
CA GLN A 230 -22.23 -17.59 -4.83
C GLN A 230 -21.08 -16.84 -5.54
N ALA A 231 -19.97 -16.59 -4.85
CA ALA A 231 -18.82 -15.92 -5.44
C ALA A 231 -18.09 -16.81 -6.46
N LEU A 232 -18.04 -18.13 -6.23
CA LEU A 232 -17.44 -19.10 -7.15
C LEU A 232 -18.27 -19.26 -8.43
N SER A 233 -19.60 -19.26 -8.33
CA SER A 233 -20.46 -19.37 -9.50
C SER A 233 -20.30 -18.18 -10.44
N ILE A 234 -20.11 -16.97 -9.91
CA ILE A 234 -19.77 -15.79 -10.74
C ILE A 234 -18.46 -15.99 -11.51
N LEU A 235 -17.40 -16.43 -10.84
CA LEU A 235 -16.13 -16.73 -11.52
C LEU A 235 -16.30 -17.79 -12.61
N TYR A 236 -17.19 -18.76 -12.40
CA TYR A 236 -17.41 -19.88 -13.30
C TYR A 236 -18.17 -19.46 -14.56
N ILE A 237 -19.30 -18.77 -14.38
CA ILE A 237 -20.12 -18.21 -15.45
C ILE A 237 -19.29 -17.27 -16.32
N TYR A 238 -18.62 -16.30 -15.70
CA TYR A 238 -17.87 -15.27 -16.45
C TYR A 238 -16.67 -15.85 -17.20
N LYS A 239 -16.08 -16.94 -16.70
CA LYS A 239 -15.01 -17.65 -17.39
C LYS A 239 -15.53 -18.46 -18.59
N ARG A 240 -16.68 -19.12 -18.46
CA ARG A 240 -17.23 -20.01 -19.49
C ARG A 240 -17.97 -19.25 -20.60
N GLU A 241 -18.88 -18.36 -20.21
CA GLU A 241 -19.78 -17.70 -21.15
C GLU A 241 -19.18 -16.41 -21.70
N LEU A 242 -18.35 -15.71 -20.91
CA LEU A 242 -17.92 -14.34 -21.20
C LEU A 242 -16.38 -14.19 -21.37
N ASP A 243 -15.63 -15.30 -21.35
CA ASP A 243 -14.17 -15.37 -21.53
C ASP A 243 -13.34 -14.52 -20.53
N PHE A 244 -13.93 -14.12 -19.39
CA PHE A 244 -13.22 -13.44 -18.32
C PHE A 244 -12.49 -14.45 -17.43
N MET A 245 -11.20 -14.64 -17.70
CA MET A 245 -10.36 -15.59 -16.95
C MET A 245 -10.13 -15.23 -15.48
N TYR A 246 -10.24 -13.96 -15.13
CA TYR A 246 -10.02 -13.48 -13.77
C TYR A 246 -10.87 -12.25 -13.46
N LEU A 247 -11.30 -12.16 -12.21
CA LEU A 247 -12.11 -11.07 -11.69
C LEU A 247 -11.57 -10.57 -10.36
N SER A 248 -11.70 -9.26 -10.11
CA SER A 248 -11.38 -8.69 -8.80
C SER A 248 -12.47 -9.03 -7.79
N ALA A 249 -12.16 -8.95 -6.48
CA ALA A 249 -13.21 -9.10 -5.46
C ALA A 249 -14.31 -8.03 -5.58
N GLN A 250 -13.96 -6.84 -6.11
CA GLN A 250 -14.96 -5.82 -6.39
C GLN A 250 -15.79 -6.21 -7.60
N ASP A 251 -15.18 -6.71 -8.67
CA ASP A 251 -15.88 -7.11 -9.90
C ASP A 251 -16.99 -8.13 -9.54
N VAL A 252 -16.64 -9.15 -8.74
CA VAL A 252 -17.59 -10.16 -8.26
C VAL A 252 -18.69 -9.53 -7.39
N TYR A 253 -18.35 -8.57 -6.54
CA TYR A 253 -19.33 -7.86 -5.73
C TYR A 253 -20.31 -7.04 -6.58
N ASP A 254 -19.80 -6.24 -7.53
CA ASP A 254 -20.61 -5.42 -8.42
C ASP A 254 -21.58 -6.31 -9.21
N ILE A 255 -21.11 -7.47 -9.72
CA ILE A 255 -21.95 -8.46 -10.41
C ILE A 255 -23.03 -9.05 -9.48
N LEU A 256 -22.66 -9.51 -8.29
CA LEU A 256 -23.62 -10.09 -7.34
C LEU A 256 -24.71 -9.09 -6.95
N THR A 257 -24.35 -7.83 -6.74
CA THR A 257 -25.28 -6.80 -6.29
C THR A 257 -26.10 -6.21 -7.44
N GLU A 258 -25.51 -5.94 -8.60
CA GLU A 258 -26.20 -5.25 -9.70
C GLU A 258 -26.95 -6.21 -10.63
N LEU A 259 -26.41 -7.40 -10.91
CA LEU A 259 -27.08 -8.37 -11.79
C LEU A 259 -27.97 -9.35 -11.01
N PHE A 260 -27.50 -9.85 -9.87
CA PHE A 260 -28.24 -10.85 -9.08
C PHE A 260 -29.00 -10.29 -7.88
N SER A 261 -28.92 -8.98 -7.64
CA SER A 261 -29.58 -8.29 -6.51
C SER A 261 -29.24 -8.88 -5.13
N LEU A 262 -28.05 -9.47 -4.98
CA LEU A 262 -27.57 -10.05 -3.72
C LEU A 262 -26.84 -8.99 -2.88
N SER A 263 -27.37 -8.74 -1.67
CA SER A 263 -26.87 -7.72 -0.76
C SER A 263 -25.78 -8.26 0.17
N HIS A 264 -24.53 -8.20 -0.28
CA HIS A 264 -23.35 -8.52 0.54
C HIS A 264 -22.48 -7.29 0.75
N SER A 265 -21.50 -7.35 1.64
CA SER A 265 -20.47 -6.30 1.71
C SER A 265 -19.29 -6.66 0.80
N PRO A 266 -18.61 -5.67 0.17
CA PRO A 266 -17.41 -5.93 -0.62
C PRO A 266 -16.33 -6.70 0.17
N LYS A 267 -16.26 -6.44 1.48
CA LYS A 267 -15.33 -7.12 2.37
C LYS A 267 -15.70 -8.59 2.57
N ALA A 268 -16.99 -8.91 2.69
CA ALA A 268 -17.47 -10.29 2.80
C ALA A 268 -17.14 -11.08 1.54
N VAL A 269 -17.37 -10.51 0.35
CA VAL A 269 -17.02 -11.15 -0.94
C VAL A 269 -15.51 -11.41 -1.03
N GLN A 270 -14.68 -10.43 -0.65
CA GLN A 270 -13.22 -10.61 -0.62
C GLN A 270 -12.80 -11.74 0.34
N ILE A 271 -13.41 -11.81 1.52
CA ILE A 271 -13.12 -12.86 2.51
C ILE A 271 -13.57 -14.22 1.99
N ALA A 272 -14.75 -14.32 1.39
CA ALA A 272 -15.29 -15.53 0.79
C ALA A 272 -14.33 -16.09 -0.26
N LEU A 273 -13.94 -15.27 -1.25
CA LEU A 273 -12.96 -15.65 -2.27
C LEU A 273 -11.61 -16.07 -1.67
N SER A 274 -11.18 -15.43 -0.59
CA SER A 274 -9.92 -15.79 0.07
C SER A 274 -10.00 -17.13 0.81
N ARG A 275 -11.17 -17.47 1.37
CA ARG A 275 -11.46 -18.73 2.07
C ARG A 275 -11.74 -19.89 1.13
N SER A 276 -12.22 -19.63 -0.09
CA SER A 276 -12.49 -20.65 -1.10
C SER A 276 -11.24 -21.31 -1.68
N ARG A 277 -10.02 -20.90 -1.29
CA ARG A 277 -8.77 -21.59 -1.68
C ARG A 277 -8.76 -23.01 -1.07
N PRO A 278 -8.40 -24.06 -1.84
CA PRO A 278 -7.66 -24.05 -3.11
C PRO A 278 -8.52 -24.03 -4.39
N ARG A 279 -9.84 -23.87 -4.30
CA ARG A 279 -10.75 -23.83 -5.46
C ARG A 279 -10.56 -22.58 -6.33
N VAL A 280 -9.98 -21.54 -5.75
CA VAL A 280 -9.56 -20.33 -6.45
C VAL A 280 -8.09 -20.04 -6.21
N GLU A 281 -7.46 -19.47 -7.22
CA GLU A 281 -6.12 -18.92 -7.16
C GLU A 281 -6.18 -17.41 -7.08
N LYS A 282 -5.24 -16.84 -6.32
CA LYS A 282 -5.11 -15.40 -6.13
C LYS A 282 -3.95 -14.90 -6.99
N ILE A 283 -4.26 -14.14 -8.03
CA ILE A 283 -3.28 -13.62 -8.99
C ILE A 283 -3.17 -12.11 -8.88
N LYS A 284 -1.99 -11.55 -9.20
CA LYS A 284 -1.77 -10.11 -9.21
C LYS A 284 -1.66 -9.63 -10.66
N VAL A 285 -2.68 -8.92 -11.14
CA VAL A 285 -2.73 -8.36 -12.50
C VAL A 285 -2.83 -6.85 -12.37
N ASP A 286 -1.98 -6.12 -13.09
CA ASP A 286 -1.94 -4.65 -13.08
C ASP A 286 -1.86 -4.01 -11.68
N GLY A 287 -1.15 -4.67 -10.76
CA GLY A 287 -0.99 -4.22 -9.39
C GLY A 287 -2.18 -4.51 -8.48
N GLN A 288 -3.30 -4.99 -9.01
CA GLN A 288 -4.50 -5.35 -8.28
C GLN A 288 -4.60 -6.87 -8.06
N MET A 289 -5.25 -7.27 -6.97
CA MET A 289 -5.48 -8.68 -6.67
C MET A 289 -6.76 -9.15 -7.36
N ASN A 290 -6.62 -10.14 -8.23
CA ASN A 290 -7.72 -10.82 -8.90
C ASN A 290 -7.76 -12.29 -8.47
N TYR A 291 -8.88 -12.92 -8.75
CA TYR A 291 -9.18 -14.31 -8.44
C TYR A 291 -9.55 -15.04 -9.72
N GLN A 292 -9.06 -16.28 -9.83
CA GLN A 292 -9.33 -17.18 -10.95
C GLN A 292 -9.69 -18.56 -10.41
N LEU A 293 -10.62 -19.25 -11.07
CA LEU A 293 -10.97 -20.64 -10.74
C LEU A 293 -9.85 -21.62 -11.12
N THR A 294 -9.47 -22.47 -10.17
CA THR A 294 -8.57 -23.60 -10.41
C THR A 294 -9.32 -24.77 -11.06
N PRO A 295 -8.64 -25.81 -11.58
CA PRO A 295 -9.30 -27.01 -12.09
C PRO A 295 -10.24 -27.65 -11.05
N ASN A 296 -9.78 -27.77 -9.80
CA ASN A 296 -10.58 -28.28 -8.67
C ASN A 296 -11.82 -27.39 -8.41
N GLY A 297 -11.69 -26.07 -8.57
CA GLY A 297 -12.83 -25.18 -8.48
C GLY A 297 -13.88 -25.40 -9.57
N ASN A 298 -13.46 -25.69 -10.81
CA ASN A 298 -14.40 -26.00 -11.90
C ASN A 298 -15.14 -27.31 -11.62
N GLU A 299 -14.42 -28.38 -11.25
CA GLU A 299 -15.03 -29.67 -10.90
C GLU A 299 -16.03 -29.54 -9.74
N TYR A 300 -15.71 -28.69 -8.76
CA TYR A 300 -16.61 -28.42 -7.64
C TYR A 300 -17.90 -27.71 -8.10
N MET A 301 -17.79 -26.72 -8.99
CA MET A 301 -18.97 -26.02 -9.54
C MET A 301 -19.82 -26.93 -10.43
N GLU A 302 -19.21 -27.83 -11.19
CA GLU A 302 -19.93 -28.84 -11.99
C GLU A 302 -20.72 -29.81 -11.11
N LYS A 303 -20.11 -30.34 -10.05
CA LYS A 303 -20.82 -31.17 -9.06
C LYS A 303 -21.94 -30.42 -8.37
N LEU A 304 -21.73 -29.13 -8.12
CA LEU A 304 -22.72 -28.29 -7.47
C LEU A 304 -23.92 -28.03 -8.41
N LEU A 305 -23.67 -27.85 -9.70
CA LEU A 305 -24.71 -27.79 -10.73
C LEU A 305 -25.53 -29.10 -10.78
N GLU A 306 -24.87 -30.26 -10.77
CA GLU A 306 -25.54 -31.56 -10.72
C GLU A 306 -26.46 -31.71 -9.50
N SER A 307 -26.07 -31.19 -8.34
CA SER A 307 -26.92 -31.20 -7.15
C SER A 307 -28.13 -30.29 -7.25
N GLN A 308 -28.04 -29.16 -7.97
CA GLN A 308 -29.20 -28.27 -8.19
C GLN A 308 -30.27 -28.93 -9.06
N TYR A 309 -29.88 -29.73 -10.03
CA TYR A 309 -30.80 -30.48 -10.90
C TYR A 309 -31.47 -31.69 -10.23
N HIS A 310 -30.97 -32.13 -9.07
CA HIS A 310 -31.53 -33.26 -8.32
C HIS A 310 -32.44 -32.84 -7.17
N GLU A 311 -32.57 -31.54 -6.90
CA GLU A 311 -33.48 -30.99 -5.88
C GLU A 311 -34.77 -30.37 -6.46
N GLU A 312 -34.95 -30.38 -7.79
CA GLU A 312 -36.25 -30.14 -8.47
C GLU A 312 -37.04 -31.44 -8.69
#